data_AF-A0A4Y7KP41-F1
#
_entry.id   AF-A0A4Y7KP41-F1
#
_cell.length_a   1.000
_cell.length_b   1.000
_cell.length_c   1.000
_cell.angle_alpha   90.00
_cell.angle_beta   90.00
_cell.angle_gamma   90.00
#
_symmetry.space_group_name_H-M   'P 1'
#
loop_
_entity.id
_entity.type
_entity.pdbx_description
1 polymer ?
#
loop_
_entity_poly.entity_id
_entity_poly.type
_entity_poly.pdbx_seq_one_letter_code
_entity_poly.pdbx_strand_id
1 'polypeptide(L)'
;MGCSLSTLEDVDQNRRIPKNVGELAVFVPGLRIPKPVNFSQSLGDNLSKSLIERLSGLRTRVVVLASQEAQTAVKPKRKAATQHGGSMLSDLQQSLEDYLPVLLGLVKEGSKLQNSVKFVWVNQEDDTEETAISNAWKDLPVDLAEGVLQALCQQALGQSVDIQLGMAIDCTKATLAVKQRLACEMVKYWHQAHDNIVKLPLTSGWGEKHQLYVKWKYDEAQAAAYYYHGLILDEGNTEKSHLMDVSSLRAAEEFHKEKKKECEAFHTTPPISK
;
A
#
# COMPACT_ATOMS: atom_id res chain seq x y z
N MET A 1 -0.26 5.11 10.63
CA MET A 1 -0.98 4.27 9.65
C MET A 1 -2.45 4.68 9.63
N GLY A 2 -2.91 5.29 8.55
CA GLY A 2 -4.26 5.84 8.47
C GLY A 2 -4.79 5.75 7.05
N CYS A 3 -6.06 5.36 6.91
CA CYS A 3 -6.79 5.62 5.69
C CYS A 3 -6.97 7.14 5.59
N SER A 4 -6.31 7.79 4.63
CA SER A 4 -6.41 9.24 4.48
C SER A 4 -7.65 9.55 3.65
N LEU A 5 -8.70 10.06 4.30
CA LEU A 5 -9.82 10.67 3.60
C LEU A 5 -9.39 12.07 3.12
N SER A 6 -9.47 12.33 1.82
CA SER A 6 -9.18 13.64 1.26
C SER A 6 -10.37 14.58 1.45
N THR A 7 -10.65 15.00 2.68
CA THR A 7 -11.69 16.03 2.93
C THR A 7 -11.08 17.42 2.76
N LEU A 8 -11.49 18.13 1.71
CA LEU A 8 -11.24 19.56 1.54
C LEU A 8 -12.42 20.30 2.18
N GLU A 9 -12.20 20.85 3.38
CA GLU A 9 -13.13 21.83 3.95
C GLU A 9 -13.13 23.09 3.08
N ASP A 10 -14.33 23.49 2.65
CA ASP A 10 -14.60 24.66 1.82
C ASP A 10 -13.97 25.93 2.42
N VAL A 11 -12.97 26.47 1.72
CA VAL A 11 -12.55 27.86 1.88
C VAL A 11 -12.73 28.55 0.54
N ASP A 12 -13.77 29.36 0.49
CA ASP A 12 -14.18 30.13 -0.68
C ASP A 12 -13.14 31.22 -1.03
N GLN A 13 -12.67 31.19 -2.27
CA GLN A 13 -12.69 32.29 -3.26
C GLN A 13 -11.50 32.27 -4.25
N ASN A 14 -11.87 32.21 -5.53
CA ASN A 14 -11.13 32.72 -6.70
C ASN A 14 -9.78 32.10 -7.10
N ARG A 15 -9.71 30.76 -7.13
CA ARG A 15 -8.89 30.05 -8.14
C ARG A 15 -9.68 28.87 -8.69
N ARG A 16 -9.65 28.65 -10.01
CA ARG A 16 -10.26 27.49 -10.66
C ARG A 16 -9.55 26.21 -10.18
N ILE A 17 -9.97 25.70 -9.04
CA ILE A 17 -9.59 24.37 -8.51
C ILE A 17 -10.49 23.36 -9.23
N PRO A 18 -9.96 22.23 -9.74
CA PRO A 18 -10.81 21.16 -10.27
C PRO A 18 -11.72 20.65 -9.15
N LYS A 19 -13.04 20.71 -9.37
CA LYS A 19 -14.03 20.22 -8.43
C LYS A 19 -13.98 18.68 -8.40
N ASN A 20 -13.64 18.17 -7.22
CA ASN A 20 -13.97 16.87 -6.63
C ASN A 20 -13.63 15.58 -7.40
N VAL A 21 -12.36 15.17 -7.29
CA VAL A 21 -12.06 13.73 -7.16
C VAL A 21 -12.78 13.28 -5.89
N GLY A 22 -13.73 12.35 -5.98
CA GLY A 22 -14.40 11.78 -4.82
C GLY A 22 -13.40 11.29 -3.76
N GLU A 23 -13.84 11.09 -2.52
CA GLU A 23 -12.96 10.62 -1.44
C GLU A 23 -12.22 9.34 -1.85
N LEU A 24 -10.90 9.43 -2.01
CA LEU A 24 -10.05 8.31 -2.36
C LEU A 24 -9.47 7.70 -1.09
N ALA A 25 -9.92 6.49 -0.75
CA ALA A 25 -9.33 5.72 0.33
C ALA A 25 -8.04 5.03 -0.16
N VAL A 26 -6.91 5.35 0.49
CA VAL A 26 -5.61 4.71 0.24
C VAL A 26 -5.21 3.94 1.49
N PHE A 27 -4.91 2.65 1.32
CA PHE A 27 -4.22 1.83 2.29
C PHE A 27 -2.72 1.85 1.99
N VAL A 28 -1.91 2.20 2.97
CA VAL A 28 -0.44 2.18 2.87
C VAL A 28 0.05 1.25 3.97
N PRO A 29 0.90 0.26 3.70
CA PRO A 29 1.51 -0.57 4.73
C PRO A 29 2.42 0.24 5.67
N GLY A 30 2.50 -0.20 6.91
CA GLY A 30 3.24 0.44 7.97
C GLY A 30 4.73 0.21 7.80
N LEU A 31 5.48 1.27 8.04
CA LEU A 31 6.92 1.19 8.03
C LEU A 31 7.38 0.38 9.25
N ARG A 32 8.07 -0.74 9.04
CA ARG A 32 8.73 -1.46 10.13
C ARG A 32 10.00 -0.72 10.54
N ILE A 33 10.13 -0.41 11.83
CA ILE A 33 11.28 0.34 12.35
C ILE A 33 12.34 -0.65 12.82
N PRO A 34 13.57 -0.63 12.28
CA PRO A 34 14.62 -1.53 12.76
C PRO A 34 15.04 -1.13 14.17
N LYS A 35 15.37 -2.11 15.02
CA LYS A 35 16.06 -1.86 16.29
C LYS A 35 17.57 -1.74 16.10
N PRO A 36 18.28 -1.00 16.98
CA PRO A 36 19.74 -1.05 17.04
C PRO A 36 20.26 -2.48 17.20
N VAL A 37 21.40 -2.79 16.58
CA VAL A 37 22.07 -4.09 16.68
C VAL A 37 23.52 -3.86 17.06
N ASN A 38 24.01 -4.61 18.04
CA ASN A 38 25.41 -4.59 18.42
C ASN A 38 26.22 -5.59 17.56
N PHE A 39 26.70 -5.13 16.40
CA PHE A 39 27.47 -5.98 15.49
C PHE A 39 28.81 -6.45 16.06
N SER A 40 29.41 -5.72 17.01
CA SER A 40 30.68 -6.13 17.61
C SER A 40 30.55 -7.43 18.40
N GLN A 41 29.41 -7.66 19.04
CA GLN A 41 29.12 -8.88 19.80
C GLN A 41 28.94 -10.09 18.87
N SER A 42 28.36 -9.89 17.70
CA SER A 42 27.97 -10.98 16.79
C SER A 42 29.00 -11.28 15.71
N LEU A 43 29.74 -10.27 15.26
CA LEU A 43 30.65 -10.33 14.11
C LEU A 43 32.11 -10.00 14.47
N GLY A 44 32.40 -9.69 15.74
CA GLY A 44 33.71 -9.23 16.21
C GLY A 44 34.88 -10.15 15.85
N ASP A 45 34.66 -11.47 15.91
CA ASP A 45 35.69 -12.47 15.61
C ASP A 45 35.85 -12.75 14.12
N ASN A 46 34.91 -12.29 13.29
CA ASN A 46 34.84 -12.63 11.86
C ASN A 46 35.12 -11.45 10.93
N LEU A 47 34.97 -10.21 11.40
CA LEU A 47 35.11 -9.00 10.59
C LEU A 47 36.09 -8.00 11.22
N SER A 48 36.71 -7.16 10.41
CA SER A 48 37.55 -6.07 10.90
C SER A 48 36.74 -5.01 11.64
N LYS A 49 37.37 -4.31 12.59
CA LYS A 49 36.76 -3.20 13.33
C LYS A 49 36.17 -2.13 12.38
N SER A 50 36.89 -1.78 11.32
CA SER A 50 36.43 -0.80 10.32
C SER A 50 35.15 -1.22 9.59
N LEU A 51 34.98 -2.52 9.28
CA LEU A 51 33.76 -3.03 8.67
C LEU A 51 32.58 -3.02 9.65
N ILE A 52 32.84 -3.39 10.91
CA ILE A 52 31.84 -3.35 11.98
C ILE A 52 31.37 -1.93 12.25
N GLU A 53 32.28 -0.95 12.29
CA GLU A 53 31.96 0.47 12.44
C GLU A 53 31.12 0.99 11.27
N ARG A 54 31.52 0.66 10.02
CA ARG A 54 30.75 1.05 8.83
C ARG A 54 29.33 0.45 8.84
N LEU A 55 29.21 -0.85 9.15
CA LEU A 55 27.92 -1.53 9.24
C LEU A 55 27.03 -0.94 10.34
N SER A 56 27.62 -0.63 11.48
CA SER A 56 26.92 0.02 12.61
C SER A 56 26.43 1.42 12.23
N GLY A 57 27.26 2.20 11.52
CA GLY A 57 26.89 3.52 11.02
C GLY A 57 25.72 3.49 10.03
N LEU A 58 25.77 2.58 9.05
CA LEU A 58 24.69 2.40 8.08
C LEU A 58 23.37 2.02 8.77
N ARG A 59 23.39 1.03 9.67
CA ARG A 59 22.18 0.63 10.41
C ARG A 59 21.64 1.78 11.25
N THR A 60 22.50 2.50 11.97
CA THR A 60 22.09 3.64 12.83
C THR A 60 21.37 4.70 12.01
N ARG A 61 21.87 5.03 10.81
CA ARG A 61 21.23 5.98 9.90
C ARG A 61 19.82 5.52 9.50
N VAL A 62 19.65 4.25 9.11
CA VAL A 62 18.34 3.68 8.77
C VAL A 62 17.38 3.72 9.96
N VAL A 63 17.82 3.34 11.17
CA VAL A 63 16.99 3.36 12.40
C VAL A 63 16.47 4.76 12.68
N VAL A 64 17.33 5.78 12.60
CA VAL A 64 16.97 7.18 12.87
C VAL A 64 15.96 7.67 11.84
N LEU A 65 16.25 7.50 10.54
CA LEU A 65 15.38 8.00 9.47
C LEU A 65 14.04 7.28 9.44
N ALA A 66 14.01 5.96 9.63
CA ALA A 66 12.76 5.20 9.70
C ALA A 66 11.89 5.64 10.89
N SER A 67 12.51 5.93 12.04
CA SER A 67 11.78 6.43 13.22
C SER A 67 11.20 7.82 13.00
N GLN A 68 11.90 8.70 12.27
CA GLN A 68 11.44 10.05 11.96
C GLN A 68 10.28 10.03 10.94
N GLU A 69 10.39 9.19 9.91
CA GLU A 69 9.35 9.03 8.90
C GLU A 69 8.05 8.48 9.53
N ALA A 70 8.19 7.46 10.37
CA ALA A 70 7.09 6.87 11.13
C ALA A 70 6.34 7.89 12.01
N GLN A 71 7.05 8.82 12.66
CA GLN A 71 6.42 9.89 13.45
C GLN A 71 5.65 10.89 12.58
N THR A 72 6.12 11.15 11.36
CA THR A 72 5.48 12.06 10.42
C THR A 72 4.16 11.47 9.89
N ALA A 73 4.12 10.16 9.67
CA ALA A 73 2.93 9.43 9.21
C ALA A 73 1.77 9.39 10.24
N VAL A 74 2.05 9.62 11.53
CA VAL A 74 1.02 9.61 12.61
C VAL A 74 0.46 11.01 12.90
N LYS A 75 1.17 12.09 12.49
CA LYS A 75 0.74 13.48 12.72
C LYS A 75 0.83 14.28 11.42
N PRO A 76 -0.16 14.18 10.52
CA PRO A 76 -0.20 14.99 9.31
C PRO A 76 -0.55 16.44 9.68
N LYS A 77 0.37 17.19 10.29
CA LYS A 77 0.24 18.65 10.33
C LYS A 77 0.38 19.14 8.89
N ARG A 78 -0.61 19.89 8.39
CA ARG A 78 -0.54 20.64 7.12
C ARG A 78 0.74 21.48 7.10
N LYS A 79 1.83 20.94 6.59
CA LYS A 79 3.02 21.71 6.26
C LYS A 79 2.77 22.27 4.87
N ALA A 80 2.73 23.60 4.77
CA ALA A 80 2.86 24.26 3.48
C ALA A 80 4.09 23.68 2.78
N ALA A 81 3.94 23.27 1.53
CA ALA A 81 5.01 22.71 0.72
C ALA A 81 6.10 23.79 0.53
N THR A 82 7.03 23.88 1.48
CA THR A 82 8.35 24.44 1.21
C THR A 82 9.01 23.51 0.21
N GLN A 83 9.66 24.07 -0.81
CA GLN A 83 10.19 23.40 -2.02
C GLN A 83 11.12 22.17 -1.79
N HIS A 84 11.33 21.72 -0.56
CA HIS A 84 12.13 20.56 -0.15
C HIS A 84 11.31 19.45 0.55
N GLY A 85 10.05 19.23 0.17
CA GLY A 85 9.25 18.09 0.65
C GLY A 85 9.80 16.70 0.27
N GLY A 86 10.84 16.64 -0.56
CA GLY A 86 11.49 15.40 -0.97
C GLY A 86 12.61 14.91 -0.04
N SER A 87 13.08 15.68 0.95
CA SER A 87 14.36 15.35 1.61
C SER A 87 14.29 14.12 2.51
N MET A 88 13.32 14.00 3.43
CA MET A 88 13.35 12.92 4.45
C MET A 88 13.10 11.51 3.89
N LEU A 89 12.09 11.34 3.02
CA LEU A 89 11.81 10.05 2.38
C LEU A 89 12.92 9.63 1.42
N SER A 90 13.47 10.58 0.63
CA SER A 90 14.60 10.28 -0.26
C SER A 90 15.88 9.97 0.53
N ASP A 91 16.12 10.65 1.65
CA ASP A 91 17.23 10.35 2.56
C ASP A 91 17.10 8.93 3.15
N LEU A 92 15.89 8.51 3.53
CA LEU A 92 15.61 7.16 4.01
C LEU A 92 15.82 6.13 2.89
N GLN A 93 15.29 6.39 1.69
CA GLN A 93 15.47 5.52 0.53
C GLN A 93 16.96 5.35 0.22
N GLN A 94 17.73 6.43 0.11
CA GLN A 94 19.17 6.37 -0.14
C GLN A 94 19.90 5.58 0.96
N SER A 95 19.50 5.76 2.22
CA SER A 95 20.10 5.03 3.34
C SER A 95 19.82 3.53 3.29
N LEU A 96 18.64 3.13 2.81
CA LEU A 96 18.30 1.73 2.58
C LEU A 96 19.10 1.15 1.42
N GLU A 97 19.25 1.89 0.33
CA GLU A 97 20.05 1.50 -0.85
C GLU A 97 21.54 1.36 -0.50
N ASP A 98 22.08 2.23 0.36
CA ASP A 98 23.46 2.15 0.85
C ASP A 98 23.69 0.93 1.76
N TYR A 99 22.65 0.53 2.51
CA TYR A 99 22.72 -0.57 3.49
C TYR A 99 22.51 -1.95 2.87
N LEU A 100 21.65 -2.05 1.85
CA LEU A 100 21.23 -3.30 1.23
C LEU A 100 22.40 -4.17 0.72
N PRO A 101 23.41 -3.64 -0.02
CA PRO A 101 24.52 -4.45 -0.50
C PRO A 101 25.32 -5.12 0.63
N VAL A 102 25.42 -4.45 1.78
CA VAL A 102 26.13 -5.00 2.94
C VAL A 102 25.32 -6.12 3.59
N LEU A 103 23.99 -5.96 3.69
CA LEU A 103 23.11 -7.03 4.16
C LEU A 103 23.17 -8.26 3.25
N LEU A 104 23.13 -8.07 1.93
CA LEU A 104 23.27 -9.14 0.95
C LEU A 104 24.60 -9.89 1.09
N GLY A 105 25.67 -9.17 1.42
CA GLY A 105 26.96 -9.79 1.74
C GLY A 105 26.93 -10.69 2.99
N LEU A 106 26.18 -10.30 4.03
CA LEU A 106 26.05 -11.09 5.25
C LEU A 106 25.24 -12.38 5.04
N VAL A 107 24.20 -12.32 4.19
CA VAL A 107 23.27 -13.44 3.96
C VAL A 107 23.61 -14.28 2.72
N LYS A 108 24.76 -14.03 2.09
CA LYS A 108 25.24 -14.77 0.93
C LYS A 108 25.27 -16.27 1.21
N GLU A 109 24.76 -17.07 0.29
CA GLU A 109 24.70 -18.52 0.42
C GLU A 109 26.11 -19.12 0.65
N GLY A 110 26.22 -20.03 1.62
CA GLY A 110 27.49 -20.62 2.05
C GLY A 110 28.34 -19.72 2.95
N SER A 111 27.91 -18.50 3.26
CA SER A 111 28.58 -17.63 4.23
C SER A 111 28.45 -18.18 5.65
N LYS A 112 29.55 -18.20 6.39
CA LYS A 112 29.55 -18.51 7.83
C LYS A 112 28.77 -17.47 8.65
N LEU A 113 28.45 -16.31 8.06
CA LEU A 113 27.79 -15.18 8.72
C LEU A 113 26.26 -15.19 8.59
N GLN A 114 25.69 -16.10 7.80
CA GLN A 114 24.29 -16.08 7.36
C GLN A 114 23.27 -16.05 8.51
N ASN A 115 23.63 -16.58 9.68
CA ASN A 115 22.77 -16.59 10.88
C ASN A 115 23.48 -15.98 12.11
N SER A 116 24.57 -15.23 11.91
CA SER A 116 25.36 -14.70 13.02
C SER A 116 24.70 -13.49 13.69
N VAL A 117 23.79 -12.80 12.98
CA VAL A 117 23.12 -11.60 13.48
C VAL A 117 21.62 -11.80 13.50
N LYS A 118 21.01 -11.52 14.65
CA LYS A 118 19.55 -11.45 14.80
C LYS A 118 19.08 -10.02 14.51
N PHE A 119 18.25 -9.85 13.48
CA PHE A 119 17.66 -8.56 13.15
C PHE A 119 16.27 -8.43 13.75
N VAL A 120 16.08 -7.41 14.59
CA VAL A 120 14.78 -7.14 15.21
C VAL A 120 14.19 -5.87 14.63
N TRP A 121 12.89 -5.90 14.37
CA TRP A 121 12.09 -4.81 13.85
C TRP A 121 10.86 -4.64 14.73
N VAL A 122 10.50 -3.39 14.99
CA VAL A 122 9.24 -3.04 15.63
C VAL A 122 8.21 -2.85 14.53
N ASN A 123 7.10 -3.57 14.62
CA ASN A 123 5.99 -3.34 13.72
C ASN A 123 5.21 -2.10 14.22
N GLN A 124 5.11 -1.06 13.40
CA GLN A 124 4.28 0.11 13.71
C GLN A 124 2.78 -0.23 13.70
N GLU A 125 2.44 -1.34 13.07
CA GLU A 125 1.09 -1.83 12.90
C GLU A 125 0.59 -2.60 14.13
N ASP A 126 1.50 -3.23 14.86
CA ASP A 126 1.23 -3.95 16.09
C ASP A 126 2.36 -3.68 17.10
N ASP A 127 2.17 -2.66 17.93
CA ASP A 127 3.16 -2.24 18.93
C ASP A 127 3.49 -3.35 19.96
N THR A 128 2.69 -4.42 20.01
CA THR A 128 2.90 -5.55 20.92
C THR A 128 3.74 -6.67 20.31
N GLU A 129 3.90 -6.70 18.98
CA GLU A 129 4.62 -7.76 18.27
C GLU A 129 5.95 -7.29 17.68
N GLU A 130 7.06 -7.65 18.34
CA GLU A 130 8.39 -7.53 17.76
C GLU A 130 8.61 -8.64 16.74
N THR A 131 8.89 -8.27 15.49
CA THR A 131 9.38 -9.25 14.52
C THR A 131 10.89 -9.37 14.67
N ALA A 132 11.36 -10.54 15.11
CA ALA A 132 12.75 -10.89 15.01
C ALA A 132 13.01 -11.86 13.85
N ILE A 133 13.84 -11.44 12.90
CA ILE A 133 14.28 -12.24 11.76
C ILE A 133 15.76 -12.56 11.94
N SER A 134 16.08 -13.81 12.20
CA SER A 134 17.47 -14.30 12.30
C SER A 134 18.00 -14.88 11.00
N ASN A 135 17.12 -15.17 10.04
CA ASN A 135 17.47 -15.67 8.73
C ASN A 135 16.62 -14.95 7.68
N ALA A 136 17.25 -14.33 6.67
CA ALA A 136 16.55 -13.59 5.63
C ALA A 136 15.62 -14.45 4.75
N TRP A 137 15.75 -15.79 4.83
CA TRP A 137 15.12 -16.74 3.91
C TRP A 137 14.21 -17.75 4.61
N LYS A 138 14.12 -17.75 5.96
CA LYS A 138 13.35 -18.72 6.74
C LYS A 138 12.56 -18.02 7.84
N ASP A 139 11.41 -18.59 8.17
CA ASP A 139 10.56 -18.15 9.28
C ASP A 139 10.13 -16.67 9.19
N LEU A 140 9.86 -16.20 7.97
CA LEU A 140 9.30 -14.87 7.76
C LEU A 140 7.86 -14.83 8.31
N PRO A 141 7.47 -13.72 8.96
CA PRO A 141 6.09 -13.46 9.34
C PRO A 141 5.11 -13.63 8.19
N VAL A 142 3.87 -13.98 8.52
CA VAL A 142 2.79 -14.18 7.53
C VAL A 142 2.51 -12.92 6.70
N ASP A 143 2.69 -11.73 7.29
CA ASP A 143 2.51 -10.45 6.60
C ASP A 143 3.70 -10.07 5.69
N LEU A 144 4.78 -10.84 5.72
CA LEU A 144 5.88 -10.81 4.75
C LEU A 144 5.88 -12.03 3.82
N ALA A 145 4.81 -12.83 3.83
CA ALA A 145 4.65 -13.93 2.88
C ALA A 145 4.63 -13.41 1.45
N GLU A 146 5.10 -14.23 0.50
CA GLU A 146 5.18 -13.88 -0.91
C GLU A 146 3.86 -13.32 -1.46
N GLY A 147 2.73 -13.96 -1.13
CA GLY A 147 1.41 -13.48 -1.55
C GLY A 147 1.06 -12.09 -1.02
N VAL A 148 1.44 -11.74 0.22
CA VAL A 148 1.22 -10.39 0.75
C VAL A 148 2.05 -9.37 -0.02
N LEU A 149 3.33 -9.64 -0.25
CA LEU A 149 4.22 -8.75 -1.00
C LEU A 149 3.73 -8.56 -2.44
N GLN A 150 3.30 -9.64 -3.10
CA GLN A 150 2.71 -9.57 -4.45
C GLN A 150 1.42 -8.74 -4.44
N ALA A 151 0.53 -8.93 -3.45
CA ALA A 151 -0.68 -8.14 -3.34
C ALA A 151 -0.40 -6.65 -3.11
N LEU A 152 0.60 -6.29 -2.31
CA LEU A 152 1.00 -4.89 -2.11
C LEU A 152 1.51 -4.24 -3.41
N CYS A 153 2.27 -4.97 -4.21
CA CYS A 153 2.69 -4.51 -5.54
C CYS A 153 1.48 -4.26 -6.45
N GLN A 154 0.51 -5.18 -6.49
CA GLN A 154 -0.71 -5.01 -7.28
C GLN A 154 -1.62 -3.91 -6.73
N GLN A 155 -1.68 -3.75 -5.41
CA GLN A 155 -2.41 -2.67 -4.74
C GLN A 155 -1.88 -1.30 -5.16
N ALA A 156 -0.56 -1.11 -5.19
CA ALA A 156 0.04 0.16 -5.61
C ALA A 156 -0.34 0.52 -7.06
N LEU A 157 -0.35 -0.46 -7.95
CA LEU A 157 -0.83 -0.29 -9.33
C LEU A 157 -2.34 0.02 -9.35
N GLY A 158 -3.16 -0.75 -8.63
CA GLY A 158 -4.59 -0.53 -8.51
C GLY A 158 -4.95 0.87 -8.01
N GLN A 159 -4.28 1.36 -6.97
CA GLN A 159 -4.42 2.72 -6.44
C GLN A 159 -4.02 3.79 -7.46
N SER A 160 -2.95 3.55 -8.23
CA SER A 160 -2.52 4.49 -9.27
C SER A 160 -3.54 4.62 -10.41
N VAL A 161 -4.21 3.51 -10.78
CA VAL A 161 -5.26 3.53 -11.82
C VAL A 161 -6.55 4.14 -11.26
N ASP A 162 -6.86 3.93 -9.99
CA ASP A 162 -7.99 4.56 -9.31
C ASP A 162 -7.89 6.10 -9.34
N ILE A 163 -6.70 6.64 -9.02
CA ILE A 163 -6.41 8.07 -9.18
C ILE A 163 -6.64 8.53 -10.63
N GLN A 164 -6.15 7.77 -11.61
CA GLN A 164 -6.34 8.10 -13.03
C GLN A 164 -7.81 8.06 -13.44
N LEU A 165 -8.59 7.11 -12.92
CA LEU A 165 -10.03 7.03 -13.17
C LEU A 165 -10.76 8.23 -12.55
N GLY A 166 -10.43 8.59 -11.30
CA GLY A 166 -10.95 9.80 -10.67
C GLY A 166 -10.68 11.05 -11.51
N MET A 167 -9.45 11.22 -11.98
CA MET A 167 -9.10 12.32 -12.89
C MET A 167 -9.87 12.27 -14.23
N ALA A 168 -10.11 11.08 -14.77
CA ALA A 168 -10.89 10.90 -15.99
C ALA A 168 -12.38 11.23 -15.78
N ILE A 169 -12.94 10.94 -14.61
CA ILE A 169 -14.33 11.28 -14.25
C ILE A 169 -14.53 12.79 -14.30
N ASP A 170 -13.61 13.55 -13.72
CA ASP A 170 -13.66 15.03 -13.67
C ASP A 170 -13.28 15.69 -15.00
N CYS A 171 -12.69 14.93 -15.92
CA CYS A 171 -12.29 15.43 -17.22
C CYS A 171 -13.45 15.34 -18.22
N THR A 172 -14.01 16.49 -18.59
CA THR A 172 -15.08 16.59 -19.61
C THR A 172 -14.67 16.08 -20.99
N LYS A 173 -13.37 15.95 -21.26
CA LYS A 173 -12.83 15.40 -22.52
C LYS A 173 -12.65 13.89 -22.50
N ALA A 174 -12.72 13.24 -21.33
CA ALA A 174 -12.54 11.80 -21.23
C ALA A 174 -13.84 11.08 -21.64
N THR A 175 -13.76 10.25 -22.68
CA THR A 175 -14.90 9.47 -23.17
C THR A 175 -15.27 8.34 -22.21
N LEU A 176 -16.48 7.79 -22.35
CA LEU A 176 -16.89 6.60 -21.59
C LEU A 176 -15.95 5.41 -21.83
N ALA A 177 -15.46 5.24 -23.06
CA ALA A 177 -14.49 4.19 -23.39
C ALA A 177 -13.17 4.33 -22.60
N VAL A 178 -12.70 5.56 -22.35
CA VAL A 178 -11.52 5.79 -21.51
C VAL A 178 -11.79 5.39 -20.06
N LYS A 179 -12.93 5.79 -19.51
CA LYS A 179 -13.34 5.46 -18.13
C LYS A 179 -13.53 3.95 -17.95
N GLN A 180 -14.17 3.29 -18.91
CA GLN A 180 -14.33 1.84 -18.92
C GLN A 180 -12.99 1.12 -18.97
N ARG A 181 -12.06 1.55 -19.84
CA ARG A 181 -10.72 0.96 -19.93
C ARG A 181 -9.98 1.03 -18.59
N LEU A 182 -9.99 2.19 -17.95
CA LEU A 182 -9.35 2.38 -16.63
C LEU A 182 -10.03 1.52 -15.56
N ALA A 183 -11.36 1.45 -15.53
CA ALA A 183 -12.07 0.58 -14.60
C ALA A 183 -11.75 -0.91 -14.80
N CYS A 184 -11.67 -1.40 -16.04
CA CYS A 184 -11.24 -2.77 -16.33
C CYS A 184 -9.78 -3.03 -15.93
N GLU A 185 -8.91 -2.03 -16.09
CA GLU A 185 -7.53 -2.10 -15.65
C GLU A 185 -7.41 -2.16 -14.11
N MET A 186 -8.26 -1.41 -13.38
CA MET A 186 -8.40 -1.54 -11.93
C MET A 186 -8.84 -2.95 -11.53
N VAL A 187 -9.87 -3.52 -12.18
CA VAL A 187 -10.36 -4.87 -11.91
C VAL A 187 -9.23 -5.89 -12.00
N LYS A 188 -8.39 -5.79 -13.02
CA LYS A 188 -7.23 -6.68 -13.18
C LYS A 188 -6.28 -6.61 -11.98
N TYR A 189 -5.87 -5.42 -11.57
CA TYR A 189 -4.91 -5.26 -10.48
C TYR A 189 -5.50 -5.68 -9.13
N TRP A 190 -6.73 -5.29 -8.83
CA TRP A 190 -7.38 -5.66 -7.57
C TRP A 190 -7.74 -7.15 -7.49
N HIS A 191 -8.10 -7.77 -8.61
CA HIS A 191 -8.28 -9.23 -8.68
C HIS A 191 -6.97 -9.96 -8.36
N GLN A 192 -5.86 -9.54 -8.99
CA GLN A 192 -4.55 -10.13 -8.71
C GLN A 192 -4.12 -9.90 -7.25
N ALA A 193 -4.38 -8.71 -6.69
CA ALA A 193 -4.13 -8.45 -5.28
C ALA A 193 -4.94 -9.39 -4.38
N HIS A 194 -6.25 -9.52 -4.63
CA HIS A 194 -7.15 -10.37 -3.87
C HIS A 194 -6.73 -11.85 -3.92
N ASP A 195 -6.45 -12.38 -5.11
CA ASP A 195 -6.09 -13.79 -5.29
C ASP A 195 -4.80 -14.18 -4.56
N ASN A 196 -3.87 -13.24 -4.43
CA ASN A 196 -2.61 -13.46 -3.71
C ASN A 196 -2.78 -13.55 -2.18
N ILE A 197 -3.82 -12.95 -1.60
CA ILE A 197 -3.99 -12.88 -0.14
C ILE A 197 -5.20 -13.61 0.41
N VAL A 198 -6.22 -13.92 -0.41
CA VAL A 198 -7.48 -14.51 0.06
C VAL A 198 -7.31 -15.88 0.74
N LYS A 199 -6.26 -16.62 0.37
CA LYS A 199 -5.96 -17.95 0.94
C LYS A 199 -4.97 -17.89 2.11
N LEU A 200 -4.46 -16.72 2.44
CA LEU A 200 -3.48 -16.57 3.53
C LEU A 200 -4.20 -16.44 4.88
N PRO A 201 -3.64 -17.00 5.96
CA PRO A 201 -4.23 -16.95 7.29
C PRO A 201 -3.97 -15.60 7.96
N LEU A 202 -4.49 -14.52 7.38
CA LEU A 202 -4.40 -13.16 7.87
C LEU A 202 -5.57 -12.86 8.83
N THR A 203 -5.68 -13.63 9.92
CA THR A 203 -6.91 -13.71 10.72
C THR A 203 -7.10 -12.65 11.80
N SER A 204 -6.20 -11.66 11.89
CA SER A 204 -6.31 -10.61 12.90
C SER A 204 -5.53 -9.34 12.54
N GLY A 205 -5.94 -8.22 13.13
CA GLY A 205 -5.24 -6.95 13.05
C GLY A 205 -5.12 -6.44 11.62
N TRP A 206 -3.91 -6.02 11.23
CA TRP A 206 -3.67 -5.45 9.90
C TRP A 206 -3.81 -6.45 8.76
N GLY A 207 -3.56 -7.74 9.02
CA GLY A 207 -3.74 -8.77 8.01
C GLY A 207 -5.19 -8.85 7.54
N GLU A 208 -6.12 -8.95 8.49
CA GLU A 208 -7.56 -8.99 8.23
C GLU A 208 -8.02 -7.69 7.58
N LYS A 209 -7.53 -6.55 8.09
CA LYS A 209 -7.82 -5.22 7.55
C LYS A 209 -7.35 -5.05 6.10
N HIS A 210 -6.18 -5.58 5.75
CA HIS A 210 -5.66 -5.55 4.38
C HIS A 210 -6.52 -6.41 3.44
N GLN A 211 -6.96 -7.59 3.87
CA GLN A 211 -7.88 -8.43 3.08
C GLN A 211 -9.20 -7.72 2.81
N LEU A 212 -9.80 -7.09 3.83
CA LEU A 212 -11.03 -6.31 3.69
C LEU A 212 -10.86 -5.13 2.74
N TYR A 213 -9.74 -4.40 2.84
CA TYR A 213 -9.44 -3.29 1.94
C TYR A 213 -9.34 -3.75 0.49
N VAL A 214 -8.54 -4.78 0.21
CA VAL A 214 -8.35 -5.30 -1.15
C VAL A 214 -9.67 -5.80 -1.72
N LYS A 215 -10.49 -6.50 -0.92
CA LYS A 215 -11.82 -6.96 -1.33
C LYS A 215 -12.76 -5.80 -1.66
N TRP A 216 -12.84 -4.80 -0.77
CA TRP A 216 -13.62 -3.58 -1.00
C TRP A 216 -13.21 -2.90 -2.32
N LYS A 217 -11.91 -2.70 -2.55
CA LYS A 217 -11.42 -2.05 -3.76
C LYS A 217 -11.63 -2.90 -5.01
N TYR A 218 -11.61 -4.22 -4.88
CA TYR A 218 -11.92 -5.12 -5.98
C TYR A 218 -13.39 -4.99 -6.41
N ASP A 219 -14.32 -5.02 -5.46
CA ASP A 219 -15.75 -4.87 -5.74
C ASP A 219 -16.09 -3.48 -6.27
N GLU A 220 -15.40 -2.44 -5.79
CA GLU A 220 -15.51 -1.10 -6.34
C GLU A 220 -15.07 -1.04 -7.81
N ALA A 221 -13.97 -1.68 -8.15
CA ALA A 221 -13.50 -1.75 -9.53
C ALA A 221 -14.49 -2.53 -10.43
N GLN A 222 -15.07 -3.63 -9.93
CA GLN A 222 -16.08 -4.40 -10.65
C GLN A 222 -17.34 -3.57 -10.89
N ALA A 223 -17.83 -2.87 -9.86
CA ALA A 223 -18.97 -1.97 -9.99
C ALA A 223 -18.73 -0.89 -11.06
N ALA A 224 -17.56 -0.23 -11.03
CA ALA A 224 -17.19 0.79 -12.00
C ALA A 224 -17.11 0.24 -13.43
N ALA A 225 -16.51 -0.94 -13.62
CA ALA A 225 -16.36 -1.56 -14.93
C ALA A 225 -17.71 -1.91 -15.56
N TYR A 226 -18.62 -2.51 -14.78
CA TYR A 226 -19.98 -2.82 -15.23
C TYR A 226 -20.81 -1.56 -15.47
N TYR A 227 -20.66 -0.54 -14.63
CA TYR A 227 -21.37 0.74 -14.79
C TYR A 227 -21.01 1.41 -16.12
N TYR A 228 -19.72 1.62 -16.40
CA TYR A 228 -19.31 2.23 -17.67
C TYR A 228 -19.63 1.36 -18.87
N HIS A 229 -19.60 0.03 -18.73
CA HIS A 229 -20.05 -0.87 -19.80
C HIS A 229 -21.53 -0.67 -20.11
N GLY A 230 -22.39 -0.59 -19.08
CA GLY A 230 -23.81 -0.31 -19.22
C GLY A 230 -24.08 1.02 -19.92
N LEU A 231 -23.40 2.09 -19.52
CA LEU A 231 -23.54 3.40 -20.17
C LEU A 231 -23.16 3.38 -21.66
N ILE A 232 -22.12 2.63 -22.04
CA ILE A 232 -21.72 2.50 -23.45
C ILE A 232 -22.75 1.68 -24.25
N LEU A 233 -23.38 0.68 -23.62
CA LEU A 233 -24.43 -0.12 -24.26
C LEU A 233 -25.72 0.69 -24.47
N ASP A 234 -26.06 1.58 -23.54
CA ASP A 234 -27.21 2.49 -23.65
C ASP A 234 -27.06 3.48 -24.82
N GLU A 235 -25.82 3.90 -25.14
CA GLU A 235 -25.53 4.68 -26.37
C GLU A 235 -25.80 3.88 -27.67
N GLY A 236 -25.95 2.55 -27.57
CA GLY A 236 -26.24 1.67 -28.70
C GLY A 236 -27.73 1.60 -29.05
N ASN A 237 -28.07 1.83 -30.31
CA ASN A 237 -29.47 1.92 -30.78
C ASN A 237 -30.13 0.56 -31.12
N THR A 238 -29.87 -0.50 -30.36
CA THR A 238 -30.41 -1.84 -30.63
C THR A 238 -31.13 -2.44 -29.42
N GLU A 239 -32.21 -3.20 -29.64
CA GLU A 239 -32.93 -3.88 -28.55
C GLU A 239 -32.03 -4.83 -27.74
N LYS A 240 -31.05 -5.47 -28.42
CA LYS A 240 -30.03 -6.30 -27.77
C LYS A 240 -29.08 -5.48 -26.90
N SER A 241 -28.69 -4.27 -27.31
CA SER A 241 -27.84 -3.40 -26.49
C SER A 241 -28.59 -2.91 -25.26
N HIS A 242 -29.89 -2.61 -25.36
CA HIS A 242 -30.71 -2.25 -24.20
C HIS A 242 -30.83 -3.37 -23.14
N LEU A 243 -31.10 -4.62 -23.56
CA LEU A 243 -31.13 -5.75 -22.61
C LEU A 243 -29.77 -6.00 -21.93
N MET A 244 -28.69 -5.79 -22.67
CA MET A 244 -27.33 -5.90 -22.13
C MET A 244 -26.96 -4.73 -21.21
N ASP A 245 -27.47 -3.51 -21.46
CA ASP A 245 -27.29 -2.37 -20.56
C ASP A 245 -27.89 -2.69 -19.19
N VAL A 246 -29.14 -3.17 -19.17
CA VAL A 246 -29.88 -3.37 -17.91
C VAL A 246 -29.21 -4.43 -17.06
N SER A 247 -28.71 -5.48 -17.72
CA SER A 247 -27.95 -6.54 -17.06
C SER A 247 -26.63 -6.04 -16.49
N SER A 248 -25.92 -5.16 -17.22
CA SER A 248 -24.65 -4.58 -16.78
C SER A 248 -24.86 -3.62 -15.61
N LEU A 249 -25.87 -2.75 -15.68
CA LEU A 249 -26.18 -1.82 -14.61
C LEU A 249 -26.64 -2.54 -13.33
N ARG A 250 -27.42 -3.63 -13.45
CA ARG A 250 -27.78 -4.49 -12.31
C ARG A 250 -26.54 -5.10 -11.65
N ALA A 251 -25.61 -5.64 -12.45
CA ALA A 251 -24.36 -6.17 -11.91
C ALA A 251 -23.55 -5.09 -11.18
N ALA A 252 -23.51 -3.87 -11.74
CA ALA A 252 -22.85 -2.74 -11.09
C ALA A 252 -23.48 -2.39 -9.73
N GLU A 253 -24.81 -2.43 -9.62
CA GLU A 253 -25.54 -2.21 -8.36
C GLU A 253 -25.26 -3.30 -7.32
N GLU A 254 -25.19 -4.57 -7.74
CA GLU A 254 -24.86 -5.70 -6.86
C GLU A 254 -23.45 -5.55 -6.27
N PHE A 255 -22.44 -5.27 -7.11
CA PHE A 255 -21.07 -5.00 -6.63
C PHE A 255 -21.01 -3.73 -5.78
N HIS A 256 -21.79 -2.70 -6.10
CA HIS A 256 -21.87 -1.50 -5.26
C HIS A 256 -22.41 -1.80 -3.86
N LYS A 257 -23.33 -2.76 -3.73
CA LYS A 257 -23.85 -3.18 -2.44
C LYS A 257 -22.80 -3.95 -1.63
N GLU A 258 -22.10 -4.90 -2.26
CA GLU A 258 -21.03 -5.67 -1.59
C GLU A 258 -19.85 -4.76 -1.18
N LYS A 259 -19.40 -3.86 -2.07
CA LYS A 259 -18.32 -2.90 -1.74
C LYS A 259 -18.65 -2.08 -0.50
N LYS A 260 -19.93 -1.70 -0.31
CA LYS A 260 -20.36 -0.90 0.85
C LYS A 260 -20.23 -1.70 2.15
N LYS A 261 -20.66 -2.97 2.13
CA LYS A 261 -20.54 -3.88 3.26
C LYS A 261 -19.08 -4.12 3.64
N GLU A 262 -18.20 -4.29 2.65
CA GLU A 262 -16.76 -4.51 2.87
C GLU A 262 -16.05 -3.25 3.37
N CYS A 263 -16.43 -2.09 2.84
CA CYS A 263 -16.00 -0.79 3.34
C CYS A 263 -16.39 -0.60 4.82
N GLU A 264 -17.64 -0.89 5.19
CA GLU A 264 -18.10 -0.82 6.59
C GLU A 264 -17.32 -1.79 7.49
N ALA A 265 -17.09 -3.03 7.03
CA ALA A 265 -16.27 -4.01 7.73
C ALA A 265 -14.83 -3.51 7.92
N PHE A 266 -14.20 -2.95 6.88
CA PHE A 266 -12.85 -2.41 6.93
C PHE A 266 -12.70 -1.29 7.99
N HIS A 267 -13.66 -0.37 8.04
CA HIS A 267 -13.61 0.76 8.98
C HIS A 267 -13.85 0.34 10.43
N THR A 268 -14.64 -0.71 10.65
CA THR A 268 -14.93 -1.24 11.99
C THR A 268 -13.89 -2.24 12.50
N THR A 269 -13.13 -2.87 11.59
CA THR A 269 -12.10 -3.85 11.93
C THR A 269 -10.87 -3.17 12.54
N PRO A 270 -10.43 -3.60 13.74
CA PRO A 270 -9.21 -3.13 14.35
C PRO A 270 -7.98 -3.45 13.48
N PRO A 271 -6.96 -2.58 13.49
CA PRO A 271 -6.91 -1.33 14.24
C PRO A 271 -7.69 -0.22 13.54
N ILE A 272 -8.50 0.50 14.30
CA ILE A 272 -9.34 1.57 13.78
C ILE A 272 -8.44 2.78 13.47
N SER A 273 -8.48 3.25 12.22
CA SER A 273 -7.80 4.49 11.83
C SER A 273 -8.53 5.65 12.50
N LYS A 274 -7.80 6.46 13.29
CA LYS A 274 -8.32 7.68 13.93
C LYS A 274 -8.21 8.88 13.00
#